data_AF-A0A845I190-F1
#
_entry.id   AF-A0A845I190-F1
#
_cell.length_a   1.000
_cell.length_b   1.000
_cell.length_c   1.000
_cell.angle_alpha   90.00
_cell.angle_beta   90.00
_cell.angle_gamma   90.00
#
_symmetry.space_group_name_H-M   'P 1'
#
loop_
_entity.id
_entity.type
_entity.pdbx_description
1 polymer ?
#
loop_
_entity_poly.entity_id
_entity_poly.type
_entity_poly.pdbx_seq_one_letter_code
_entity_poly.pdbx_strand_id
1 'polypeptide(L)'
;MVMASKWKAQLVALLGLGLLLALPAQADYGAARWPKVQSVEQANVTLRQVEQERALVQDQFAEAERVCYGRFFVNACLSDAKEVRRKALAVLRAAEVDAEHFKRADSVEKRDAELAERARKDAEEEAQHAAQPPRAPKVVDDTPRPPPVAGPVVDREARHAEKLKKLEAQDAANAGKRAENVVNFERKQQESQRRQAEVARKKAENEAKQAAKAEAEQRKAEAAKRQ
;
A
#
# COMPACT_ATOMS: atom_id res chain seq x y z
N MET A 1 20.67 -39.81 75.89
CA MET A 1 20.71 -41.02 75.05
C MET A 1 19.69 -40.87 73.94
N VAL A 2 20.17 -40.81 72.69
CA VAL A 2 19.56 -41.32 71.44
C VAL A 2 18.09 -41.00 71.12
N MET A 3 17.88 -40.25 70.02
CA MET A 3 16.88 -40.46 68.95
C MET A 3 16.83 -39.17 68.11
N ALA A 4 17.55 -39.00 66.99
CA ALA A 4 17.61 -39.79 65.76
C ALA A 4 16.25 -40.01 65.07
N SER A 5 16.25 -39.67 63.78
CA SER A 5 15.30 -40.05 62.73
C SER A 5 13.99 -39.30 62.63
N LYS A 6 13.93 -38.40 61.64
CA LYS A 6 13.02 -38.49 60.49
C LYS A 6 13.25 -37.28 59.59
N TRP A 7 14.23 -37.31 58.68
CA TRP A 7 14.32 -36.43 57.49
C TRP A 7 15.10 -37.16 56.39
N LYS A 8 14.54 -38.25 55.88
CA LYS A 8 14.94 -38.85 54.59
C LYS A 8 13.73 -39.58 54.01
N ALA A 9 13.01 -38.93 53.11
CA ALA A 9 12.31 -39.57 51.99
C ALA A 9 11.77 -38.48 51.06
N GLN A 10 11.93 -38.69 49.75
CA GLN A 10 11.42 -37.89 48.62
C GLN A 10 12.35 -36.80 48.06
N LEU A 11 13.54 -37.25 47.65
CA LEU A 11 14.12 -36.87 46.37
C LEU A 11 14.01 -38.09 45.46
N VAL A 12 13.73 -37.88 44.17
CA VAL A 12 13.48 -38.85 43.10
C VAL A 12 12.01 -39.26 42.90
N ALA A 13 11.26 -38.39 42.24
CA ALA A 13 10.29 -38.76 41.22
C ALA A 13 10.54 -37.81 40.03
N LEU A 14 11.37 -38.25 39.07
CA LEU A 14 10.94 -38.53 37.70
C LEU A 14 10.41 -37.26 37.01
N LEU A 15 11.27 -36.41 36.44
CA LEU A 15 11.73 -36.55 35.04
C LEU A 15 10.61 -37.11 34.14
N GLY A 16 9.56 -36.32 33.97
CA GLY A 16 8.40 -36.69 33.18
C GLY A 16 7.57 -35.47 32.78
N LEU A 17 8.16 -34.53 32.05
CA LEU A 17 7.39 -33.52 31.29
C LEU A 17 8.22 -32.95 30.13
N GLY A 18 8.80 -33.85 29.34
CA GLY A 18 9.52 -33.51 28.12
C GLY A 18 8.92 -34.23 26.93
N LEU A 19 7.76 -33.76 26.44
CA LEU A 19 7.38 -33.84 25.02
C LEU A 19 6.10 -33.01 24.79
N LEU A 20 6.24 -31.68 24.75
CA LEU A 20 5.28 -30.84 24.03
C LEU A 20 5.45 -31.20 22.55
N LEU A 21 4.56 -32.07 22.07
CA LEU A 21 4.36 -32.31 20.65
C LEU A 21 4.11 -30.95 19.98
N ALA A 22 5.13 -30.45 19.29
CA ALA A 22 4.95 -29.47 18.23
C ALA A 22 4.08 -30.16 17.16
N LEU A 23 2.75 -30.03 17.30
CA LEU A 23 1.86 -30.24 16.18
C LEU A 23 2.34 -29.29 15.08
N PRO A 24 2.68 -29.77 13.88
CA PRO A 24 2.77 -28.87 12.75
C PRO A 24 1.40 -28.22 12.63
N ALA A 25 1.35 -26.89 12.72
CA ALA A 25 0.18 -26.15 12.33
C ALA A 25 -0.09 -26.52 10.87
N GLN A 26 -0.97 -27.49 10.66
CA GLN A 26 -1.50 -27.78 9.34
C GLN A 26 -2.28 -26.51 8.98
N ALA A 27 -1.64 -25.64 8.21
CA ALA A 27 -2.27 -24.46 7.68
C ALA A 27 -3.41 -24.97 6.80
N ASP A 28 -4.62 -24.95 7.34
CA ASP A 28 -5.82 -25.18 6.56
C ASP A 28 -5.90 -24.07 5.51
N TYR A 29 -5.44 -24.39 4.31
CA TYR A 29 -5.61 -23.58 3.10
C TYR A 29 -7.05 -23.72 2.61
N GLY A 30 -8.01 -23.42 3.47
CA GLY A 30 -9.43 -23.34 3.09
C GLY A 30 -9.70 -22.03 2.36
N ALA A 31 -10.42 -22.08 1.24
CA ALA A 31 -10.89 -20.89 0.51
C ALA A 31 -11.67 -19.90 1.40
N ALA A 32 -12.21 -20.36 2.53
CA ALA A 32 -12.91 -19.54 3.53
C ALA A 32 -12.02 -18.56 4.30
N ARG A 33 -10.68 -18.59 4.12
CA ARG A 33 -9.74 -17.72 4.84
C ARG A 33 -9.73 -16.27 4.33
N TRP A 34 -10.12 -16.03 3.08
CA TRP A 34 -10.01 -14.71 2.46
C TRP A 34 -11.34 -13.93 2.53
N PRO A 35 -11.39 -12.76 3.18
CA PRO A 35 -12.60 -11.96 3.23
C PRO A 35 -12.96 -11.44 1.82
N LYS A 36 -14.25 -11.37 1.52
CA LYS A 36 -14.71 -10.72 0.27
C LYS A 36 -14.29 -9.25 0.26
N VAL A 37 -13.69 -8.83 -0.85
CA VAL A 37 -13.21 -7.46 -1.06
C VAL A 37 -14.39 -6.54 -1.39
N GLN A 38 -14.57 -5.48 -0.60
CA GLN A 38 -15.66 -4.50 -0.77
C GLN A 38 -15.17 -3.07 -0.99
N SER A 39 -13.86 -2.81 -0.86
CA SER A 39 -13.27 -1.50 -1.11
C SER A 39 -11.88 -1.62 -1.76
N VAL A 40 -11.41 -0.52 -2.35
CA VAL A 40 -10.07 -0.47 -2.98
C VAL A 40 -8.97 -0.59 -1.93
N GLU A 41 -9.17 -0.01 -0.74
CA GLU A 41 -8.23 -0.16 0.38
C GLU A 41 -8.14 -1.62 0.83
N GLN A 42 -9.28 -2.29 0.95
CA GLN A 42 -9.33 -3.72 1.27
C GLN A 42 -8.62 -4.54 0.19
N ALA A 43 -8.87 -4.25 -1.10
CA ALA A 43 -8.18 -4.92 -2.21
C ALA A 43 -6.66 -4.78 -2.10
N ASN A 44 -6.17 -3.58 -1.80
CA ASN A 44 -4.73 -3.33 -1.63
C ASN A 44 -4.14 -3.98 -0.37
N VAL A 45 -4.93 -4.16 0.69
CA VAL A 45 -4.51 -4.94 1.86
C VAL A 45 -4.43 -6.42 1.50
N THR A 46 -5.45 -6.96 0.84
CA THR A 46 -5.49 -8.36 0.39
C THR A 46 -4.31 -8.70 -0.51
N LEU A 47 -3.99 -7.86 -1.50
CA LEU A 47 -2.85 -8.09 -2.39
C LEU A 47 -1.51 -8.14 -1.64
N ARG A 48 -1.30 -7.25 -0.65
CA ARG A 48 -0.11 -7.28 0.20
C ARG A 48 -0.03 -8.53 1.07
N GLN A 49 -1.16 -8.97 1.61
CA GLN A 49 -1.24 -10.22 2.38
C GLN A 49 -0.95 -11.43 1.50
N VAL A 50 -1.50 -11.48 0.29
CA VAL A 50 -1.23 -12.56 -0.69
C VAL A 50 0.26 -12.62 -1.03
N GLU A 51 0.92 -11.48 -1.21
CA GLU A 51 2.37 -11.44 -1.48
C GLU A 51 3.18 -12.00 -0.31
N GLN A 52 2.84 -11.62 0.92
CA GLN A 52 3.47 -12.17 2.14
C GLN A 52 3.23 -13.68 2.27
N GLU A 53 1.98 -14.13 2.11
CA GLU A 53 1.65 -15.56 2.19
C GLU A 53 2.32 -16.36 1.05
N ARG A 54 2.50 -15.77 -0.14
CA ARG A 54 3.22 -16.41 -1.25
C ARG A 54 4.68 -16.65 -0.88
N ALA A 55 5.34 -15.68 -0.23
CA ALA A 55 6.71 -15.85 0.27
C ALA A 55 6.78 -16.97 1.32
N LEU A 56 5.85 -16.98 2.29
CA LEU A 56 5.77 -18.04 3.31
C LEU A 56 5.58 -19.43 2.69
N VAL A 57 4.73 -19.57 1.67
CA VAL A 57 4.53 -20.83 0.94
C VAL A 57 5.82 -21.27 0.21
N GLN A 58 6.60 -20.33 -0.32
CA GLN A 58 7.91 -20.67 -0.92
C GLN A 58 8.89 -21.15 0.14
N ASP A 59 8.97 -20.47 1.29
CA ASP A 59 9.89 -20.81 2.37
C ASP A 59 9.56 -22.20 2.94
N GLN A 60 8.28 -22.49 3.18
CA GLN A 60 7.82 -23.81 3.60
C GLN A 60 8.15 -24.90 2.58
N PHE A 61 8.00 -24.60 1.29
CA PHE A 61 8.37 -25.55 0.25
C PHE A 61 9.89 -25.79 0.22
N ALA A 62 10.71 -24.74 0.34
CA ALA A 62 12.17 -24.88 0.40
C ALA A 62 12.65 -25.64 1.64
N GLU A 63 11.96 -25.49 2.78
CA GLU A 63 12.18 -26.32 3.96
C GLU A 63 11.79 -27.78 3.71
N ALA A 64 10.61 -28.03 3.14
CA ALA A 64 10.16 -29.37 2.79
C ALA A 64 11.10 -30.06 1.80
N GLU A 65 11.66 -29.33 0.83
CA GLU A 65 12.67 -29.85 -0.10
C GLU A 65 13.91 -30.34 0.64
N ARG A 66 14.46 -29.53 1.56
CA ARG A 66 15.62 -29.92 2.40
C ARG A 66 15.34 -31.18 3.20
N VAL A 67 14.15 -31.30 3.79
CA VAL A 67 13.73 -32.50 4.53
C VAL A 67 13.59 -33.70 3.59
N CYS A 68 12.99 -33.53 2.42
CA CYS A 68 12.75 -34.61 1.46
C CYS A 68 14.06 -35.22 0.93
N TYR A 69 15.11 -34.42 0.73
CA TYR A 69 16.42 -34.93 0.33
C TYR A 69 17.09 -35.81 1.39
N GLY A 70 16.67 -35.73 2.66
CA GLY A 70 17.12 -36.62 3.73
C GLY A 70 16.35 -37.94 3.84
N ARG A 71 15.32 -38.18 3.02
CA ARG A 71 14.47 -39.38 3.09
C ARG A 71 14.86 -40.41 2.04
N PHE A 72 14.57 -41.68 2.30
CA PHE A 72 14.80 -42.75 1.32
C PHE A 72 13.91 -42.60 0.06
N PHE A 73 12.65 -42.23 0.25
CA PHE A 73 11.68 -42.00 -0.84
C PHE A 73 11.60 -40.52 -1.23
N VAL A 74 12.72 -39.95 -1.71
CA VAL A 74 12.82 -38.52 -2.08
C VAL A 74 11.75 -38.11 -3.08
N ASN A 75 11.53 -38.89 -4.15
CA ASN A 75 10.59 -38.56 -5.22
C ASN A 75 9.14 -38.47 -4.75
N ALA A 76 8.71 -39.39 -3.89
CA ALA A 76 7.36 -39.37 -3.32
C ALA A 76 7.20 -38.13 -2.42
N CYS A 77 8.17 -37.90 -1.53
CA CYS A 77 8.16 -36.73 -0.63
C CYS A 77 8.13 -35.40 -1.40
N LEU A 78 8.96 -35.26 -2.44
CA LEU A 78 8.97 -34.05 -3.27
C LEU A 78 7.67 -33.87 -4.03
N SER A 79 7.02 -34.95 -4.46
CA SER A 79 5.72 -34.88 -5.13
C SER A 79 4.67 -34.36 -4.15
N ASP A 80 4.59 -34.91 -2.93
CA ASP A 80 3.67 -34.45 -1.89
C ASP A 80 3.91 -32.97 -1.53
N ALA A 81 5.17 -32.56 -1.39
CA ALA A 81 5.53 -31.16 -1.12
C ALA A 81 5.07 -30.22 -2.24
N LYS A 82 5.22 -30.63 -3.51
CA LYS A 82 4.74 -29.86 -4.68
C LYS A 82 3.22 -29.79 -4.73
N GLU A 83 2.53 -30.86 -4.36
CA GLU A 83 1.07 -30.91 -4.28
C GLU A 83 0.53 -29.93 -3.23
N VAL A 84 1.15 -29.89 -2.05
CA VAL A 84 0.82 -28.92 -0.99
C VAL A 84 1.04 -27.49 -1.48
N ARG A 85 2.22 -27.21 -2.05
CA ARG A 85 2.53 -25.89 -2.63
C ARG A 85 1.51 -25.48 -3.70
N ARG A 86 1.14 -26.39 -4.61
CA ARG A 86 0.17 -26.09 -5.68
C ARG A 86 -1.19 -25.72 -5.12
N LYS A 87 -1.69 -26.47 -4.13
CA LYS A 87 -2.98 -26.19 -3.48
C LYS A 87 -2.96 -24.83 -2.76
N ALA A 88 -1.90 -24.55 -2.00
CA ALA A 88 -1.73 -23.27 -1.31
C ALA A 88 -1.71 -22.09 -2.29
N LEU A 89 -0.90 -22.19 -3.36
CA LEU A 89 -0.83 -21.14 -4.39
C LEU A 89 -2.15 -20.96 -5.15
N ALA A 90 -2.94 -22.02 -5.35
CA ALA A 90 -4.26 -21.91 -5.99
C ALA A 90 -5.25 -21.08 -5.16
N VAL A 91 -5.25 -21.26 -3.84
CA VAL A 91 -6.07 -20.46 -2.91
C VAL A 91 -5.64 -18.99 -2.93
N LEU A 92 -4.32 -18.73 -2.88
CA LEU A 92 -3.78 -17.38 -2.98
C LEU A 92 -4.15 -16.69 -4.30
N ARG A 93 -4.11 -17.43 -5.41
CA ARG A 93 -4.47 -16.90 -6.74
C ARG A 93 -5.95 -16.52 -6.82
N ALA A 94 -6.84 -17.27 -6.18
CA ALA A 94 -8.26 -16.92 -6.14
C ALA A 94 -8.48 -15.56 -5.43
N ALA A 95 -7.85 -15.37 -4.27
CA ALA A 95 -7.91 -14.11 -3.52
C ALA A 95 -7.30 -12.92 -4.29
N GLU A 96 -6.18 -13.16 -4.99
CA GLU A 96 -5.54 -12.16 -5.87
C GLU A 96 -6.47 -11.72 -7.00
N VAL A 97 -7.09 -12.68 -7.69
CA VAL A 97 -8.02 -12.41 -8.80
C VAL A 97 -9.23 -11.60 -8.34
N ASP A 98 -9.81 -11.94 -7.19
CA ASP A 98 -10.96 -11.21 -6.63
C ASP A 98 -10.59 -9.76 -6.29
N ALA A 99 -9.42 -9.54 -5.67
CA ALA A 99 -8.94 -8.21 -5.34
C ALA A 99 -8.62 -7.37 -6.58
N GLU A 100 -7.97 -7.95 -7.59
CA GLU A 100 -7.68 -7.28 -8.85
C GLU A 100 -8.93 -7.00 -9.67
N HIS A 101 -9.90 -7.92 -9.66
CA HIS A 101 -11.19 -7.71 -10.30
C HIS A 101 -11.89 -6.48 -9.73
N PHE A 102 -11.97 -6.36 -8.40
CA PHE A 102 -12.56 -5.19 -7.75
C PHE A 102 -11.87 -3.88 -8.16
N LYS A 103 -10.53 -3.85 -8.16
CA LYS A 103 -9.77 -2.65 -8.57
C LYS A 103 -10.02 -2.28 -10.04
N ARG A 104 -10.12 -3.27 -10.91
CA ARG A 104 -10.45 -3.04 -12.34
C ARG A 104 -11.86 -2.49 -12.50
N ALA A 105 -12.83 -3.05 -11.77
CA ALA A 105 -14.21 -2.57 -11.79
C ALA A 105 -14.31 -1.11 -11.31
N ASP A 106 -13.75 -0.78 -10.14
CA ASP A 106 -13.72 0.59 -9.61
C ASP A 106 -13.01 1.57 -10.57
N SER A 107 -11.92 1.15 -11.20
CA SER A 107 -11.23 1.97 -12.19
C SER A 107 -12.06 2.20 -13.46
N VAL A 108 -12.86 1.22 -13.88
CA VAL A 108 -13.78 1.36 -15.03
C VAL A 108 -14.89 2.33 -14.66
N GLU A 109 -15.54 2.14 -13.50
CA GLU A 109 -16.61 3.03 -13.03
C GLU A 109 -16.16 4.49 -12.94
N LYS A 110 -14.94 4.74 -12.44
CA LYS A 110 -14.37 6.10 -12.39
C LYS A 110 -14.17 6.71 -13.78
N ARG A 111 -13.69 5.93 -14.74
CA ARG A 111 -13.50 6.40 -16.12
C ARG A 111 -14.84 6.64 -16.81
N ASP A 112 -15.83 5.79 -16.57
CA ASP A 112 -17.16 5.96 -17.15
C ASP A 112 -17.83 7.22 -16.58
N ALA A 113 -17.67 7.49 -15.29
CA ALA A 113 -18.12 8.73 -14.66
C ALA A 113 -17.43 9.97 -15.25
N GLU A 114 -16.11 9.91 -15.45
CA GLU A 114 -15.34 10.99 -16.10
C GLU A 114 -15.79 11.20 -17.56
N LEU A 115 -16.01 10.13 -18.31
CA LEU A 115 -16.44 10.23 -19.71
C LEU A 115 -17.86 10.82 -19.82
N ALA A 116 -18.75 10.43 -18.90
CA ALA A 116 -20.09 11.01 -18.83
C ALA A 116 -20.07 12.50 -18.46
N GLU A 117 -19.14 12.93 -17.61
CA GLU A 117 -18.93 14.34 -17.27
C GLU A 117 -18.41 15.14 -18.47
N ARG A 118 -17.42 14.62 -19.18
CA ARG A 118 -16.91 15.26 -20.41
C ARG A 118 -17.98 15.36 -21.48
N ALA A 119 -18.74 14.29 -21.72
CA ALA A 119 -19.83 14.31 -22.69
C ALA A 119 -20.90 15.36 -22.38
N ARG A 120 -21.17 15.63 -21.09
CA ARG A 120 -22.08 16.71 -20.69
C ARG A 120 -21.49 18.08 -20.99
N LYS A 121 -20.22 18.30 -20.65
CA LYS A 121 -19.51 19.56 -20.96
C LYS A 121 -19.44 19.83 -22.45
N ASP A 122 -19.08 18.82 -23.24
CA ASP A 122 -19.01 18.93 -24.70
C ASP A 122 -20.40 19.26 -25.27
N ALA A 123 -21.48 18.62 -24.80
CA ALA A 123 -22.83 18.96 -25.22
C ALA A 123 -23.26 20.39 -24.82
N GLU A 124 -22.85 20.85 -23.63
CA GLU A 124 -23.08 22.24 -23.19
C GLU A 124 -22.31 23.25 -24.05
N GLU A 125 -21.04 22.96 -24.38
CA GLU A 125 -20.21 23.79 -25.27
C GLU A 125 -20.78 23.81 -26.69
N GLU A 126 -21.19 22.67 -27.24
CA GLU A 126 -21.84 22.58 -28.53
C GLU A 126 -23.16 23.37 -28.56
N ALA A 127 -23.97 23.27 -27.51
CA ALA A 127 -25.19 24.07 -27.38
C ALA A 127 -24.89 25.58 -27.32
N GLN A 128 -23.84 25.99 -26.59
CA GLN A 128 -23.38 27.38 -26.55
C GLN A 128 -22.86 27.86 -27.91
N HIS A 129 -22.15 27.00 -28.64
CA HIS A 129 -21.65 27.32 -29.97
C HIS A 129 -22.78 27.41 -31.00
N ALA A 130 -23.78 26.52 -30.93
CA ALA A 130 -24.97 26.57 -31.77
C ALA A 130 -25.85 27.81 -31.48
N ALA A 131 -25.88 28.27 -30.23
CA ALA A 131 -26.58 29.49 -29.83
C ALA A 131 -25.82 30.78 -30.21
N GLN A 132 -24.51 30.70 -30.48
CA GLN A 132 -23.74 31.84 -30.96
C GLN A 132 -24.09 32.14 -32.43
N PRO A 133 -24.40 33.39 -32.78
CA PRO A 133 -24.68 33.75 -34.17
C PRO A 133 -23.44 33.43 -35.04
N PRO A 134 -23.63 32.97 -36.29
CA PRO A 134 -22.52 32.66 -37.17
C PRO A 134 -21.61 33.88 -37.29
N ARG A 135 -20.31 33.69 -37.02
CA ARG A 135 -19.33 34.75 -37.18
C ARG A 135 -19.41 35.24 -38.62
N ALA A 136 -19.58 36.55 -38.79
CA ALA A 136 -19.67 37.15 -40.11
C ALA A 136 -18.49 36.66 -40.97
N PRO A 137 -18.75 36.27 -42.24
CA PRO A 137 -17.68 35.82 -43.13
C PRO A 137 -16.59 36.88 -43.11
N LYS A 138 -15.37 36.45 -42.79
CA LYS A 138 -14.22 37.34 -42.79
C LYS A 138 -14.10 37.84 -44.22
N VAL A 139 -14.41 39.11 -44.45
CA VAL A 139 -14.21 39.76 -45.76
C VAL A 139 -12.72 39.66 -46.02
N VAL A 140 -12.36 38.73 -46.91
CA VAL A 140 -11.01 38.67 -47.43
C VAL A 140 -10.98 39.80 -48.44
N ASP A 141 -10.37 40.92 -48.08
CA ASP A 141 -10.09 41.95 -49.07
C ASP A 141 -9.29 41.31 -50.21
N ASP A 142 -9.84 41.31 -51.42
CA ASP A 142 -9.17 40.83 -52.66
C ASP A 142 -7.96 41.69 -53.05
N THR A 143 -7.58 42.66 -52.20
CA THR A 143 -6.26 43.28 -52.28
C THR A 143 -5.21 42.15 -52.21
N PRO A 144 -4.32 42.05 -53.22
CA PRO A 144 -3.22 41.10 -53.16
C PRO A 144 -2.52 41.29 -51.83
N ARG A 145 -2.51 40.23 -51.00
CA ARG A 145 -1.77 40.23 -49.74
C ARG A 145 -0.38 40.76 -50.08
N PRO A 146 0.08 41.88 -49.47
CA PRO A 146 1.39 42.41 -49.79
C PRO A 146 2.38 41.26 -49.64
N PRO A 147 3.32 41.08 -50.59
CA PRO A 147 4.32 40.02 -50.48
C PRO A 147 4.90 40.13 -49.07
N PRO A 148 5.01 39.01 -48.33
CA PRO A 148 5.55 39.06 -46.98
C PRO A 148 6.82 39.89 -47.06
N VAL A 149 6.85 41.03 -46.36
CA VAL A 149 8.04 41.86 -46.32
C VAL A 149 9.14 40.90 -45.93
N ALA A 150 10.12 40.72 -46.81
CA ALA A 150 11.31 39.96 -46.53
C ALA A 150 12.08 40.73 -45.46
N GLY A 151 11.54 40.72 -44.23
CA GLY A 151 12.33 40.99 -43.05
C GLY A 151 13.46 39.98 -43.04
N PRO A 152 14.60 40.30 -42.40
CA PRO A 152 15.69 39.36 -42.28
C PRO A 152 15.10 38.04 -41.80
N VAL A 153 15.35 36.96 -42.54
CA VAL A 153 15.01 35.59 -42.11
C VAL A 153 15.61 35.48 -40.74
N VAL A 154 14.78 35.58 -39.71
CA VAL A 154 15.31 35.69 -38.37
C VAL A 154 15.92 34.34 -38.10
N ASP A 155 17.25 34.32 -37.98
CA ASP A 155 18.00 33.10 -37.83
C ASP A 155 17.45 32.37 -36.59
N ARG A 156 16.70 31.30 -36.89
CA ARG A 156 16.00 30.49 -35.89
C ARG A 156 17.01 29.85 -34.94
N GLU A 157 18.21 29.59 -35.44
CA GLU A 157 19.33 29.04 -34.69
C GLU A 157 19.90 30.10 -33.75
N ALA A 158 20.07 31.34 -34.21
CA ALA A 158 20.49 32.46 -33.35
C ALA A 158 19.49 32.71 -32.21
N ARG A 159 18.17 32.74 -32.49
CA ARG A 159 17.13 32.86 -31.45
C ARG A 159 17.14 31.70 -30.47
N HIS A 160 17.37 30.49 -30.95
CA HIS A 160 17.46 29.30 -30.10
C HIS A 160 18.70 29.36 -29.19
N ALA A 161 19.85 29.75 -29.75
CA ALA A 161 21.10 29.93 -29.00
C ALA A 161 20.97 31.01 -27.92
N GLU A 162 20.32 32.14 -28.22
CA GLU A 162 20.03 33.18 -27.22
C GLU A 162 19.09 32.69 -26.12
N LYS A 163 18.06 31.91 -26.48
CA LYS A 163 17.14 31.31 -25.51
C LYS A 163 17.87 30.35 -24.58
N LEU A 164 18.76 29.50 -25.12
CA LEU A 164 19.57 28.59 -24.31
C LEU A 164 20.50 29.35 -23.36
N LYS A 165 21.20 30.39 -23.82
CA LYS A 165 22.06 31.23 -22.96
C LYS A 165 21.27 31.90 -21.84
N LYS A 166 20.05 32.38 -22.13
CA LYS A 166 19.17 32.98 -21.11
C LYS A 166 18.70 31.95 -20.08
N LEU A 167 18.39 30.72 -20.52
CA LEU A 167 18.01 29.64 -19.62
C LEU A 167 19.18 29.21 -18.74
N GLU A 168 20.38 29.05 -19.31
CA GLU A 168 21.60 28.69 -18.58
C GLU A 168 21.96 29.75 -17.53
N ALA A 169 21.88 31.04 -17.89
CA ALA A 169 22.09 32.14 -16.95
C ALA A 169 21.04 32.15 -15.81
N GLN A 170 19.78 31.85 -16.13
CA GLN A 170 18.71 31.73 -15.13
C GLN A 170 18.91 30.49 -14.23
N ASP A 171 19.34 29.38 -14.79
CA ASP A 171 19.61 28.14 -14.05
C ASP A 171 20.78 28.31 -13.09
N ALA A 172 21.85 28.98 -13.53
CA ALA A 172 22.99 29.33 -12.70
C ALA A 172 22.58 30.30 -11.58
N ALA A 173 21.81 31.35 -11.90
CA ALA A 173 21.33 32.32 -10.91
C ALA A 173 20.38 31.70 -9.87
N ASN A 174 19.61 30.68 -10.26
CA ASN A 174 18.62 30.02 -9.38
C ASN A 174 19.14 28.72 -8.73
N ALA A 175 20.35 28.26 -9.03
CA ALA A 175 20.92 27.03 -8.48
C ALA A 175 20.97 27.03 -6.94
N GLY A 176 21.47 28.12 -6.34
CA GLY A 176 21.50 28.28 -4.88
C GLY A 176 20.10 28.25 -4.25
N LYS A 177 19.14 28.99 -4.83
CA LYS A 177 17.74 29.00 -4.36
C LYS A 177 17.08 27.62 -4.45
N ARG A 178 17.38 26.83 -5.50
CA ARG A 178 16.88 25.45 -5.62
C ARG A 178 17.44 24.56 -4.52
N ALA A 179 18.74 24.62 -4.25
CA ALA A 179 19.36 23.87 -3.17
C ALA A 179 18.77 24.24 -1.79
N GLU A 180 18.60 25.53 -1.52
CA GLU A 180 17.96 26.01 -0.29
C GLU A 180 16.50 25.53 -0.16
N ASN A 181 15.74 25.55 -1.26
CA ASN A 181 14.36 25.06 -1.27
C ASN A 181 14.26 23.56 -0.98
N VAL A 182 15.19 22.75 -1.49
CA VAL A 182 15.26 21.31 -1.19
C VAL A 182 15.53 21.10 0.30
N VAL A 183 16.54 21.76 0.85
CA VAL A 183 16.86 21.66 2.30
C VAL A 183 15.68 22.12 3.17
N ASN A 184 15.02 23.22 2.78
CA ASN A 184 13.84 23.71 3.48
C ASN A 184 12.66 22.74 3.42
N PHE A 185 12.45 22.09 2.27
CA PHE A 185 11.39 21.11 2.08
C PHE A 185 11.64 19.86 2.95
N GLU A 186 12.85 19.33 2.94
CA GLU A 186 13.24 18.18 3.76
C GLU A 186 13.09 18.48 5.27
N ARG A 187 13.54 19.66 5.71
CA ARG A 187 13.36 20.12 7.09
C ARG A 187 11.87 20.18 7.48
N LYS A 188 11.02 20.77 6.63
CA LYS A 188 9.57 20.84 6.86
C LYS A 188 8.93 19.45 6.89
N GLN A 189 9.39 18.54 6.04
CA GLN A 189 8.90 17.16 6.01
C GLN A 189 9.23 16.43 7.31
N GLN A 190 10.47 16.51 7.79
CA GLN A 190 10.89 15.92 9.06
C GLN A 190 10.13 16.53 10.25
N GLU A 191 9.94 17.85 10.25
CA GLU A 191 9.18 18.52 11.30
C GLU A 191 7.71 18.07 11.33
N SER A 192 7.07 17.95 10.16
CA SER A 192 5.70 17.46 10.04
C SER A 192 5.57 16.02 10.56
N GLN A 193 6.49 15.14 10.18
CA GLN A 193 6.51 13.75 10.68
C GLN A 193 6.70 13.69 12.21
N ARG A 194 7.59 14.52 12.77
CA ARG A 194 7.79 14.61 14.22
C ARG A 194 6.52 15.08 14.94
N ARG A 195 5.84 16.12 14.42
CA ARG A 195 4.58 16.61 14.98
C ARG A 195 3.49 15.55 14.91
N GLN A 196 3.37 14.83 13.80
CA GLN A 196 2.40 13.74 13.67
C GLN A 196 2.66 12.61 14.67
N ALA A 197 3.93 12.20 14.84
CA ALA A 197 4.31 11.20 15.83
C ALA A 197 4.01 11.66 17.27
N GLU A 198 4.27 12.93 17.60
CA GLU A 198 3.97 13.49 18.91
C GLU A 198 2.47 13.52 19.19
N VAL A 199 1.66 13.96 18.21
CA VAL A 199 0.20 13.98 18.32
C VAL A 199 -0.36 12.57 18.50
N ALA A 200 0.13 11.60 17.72
CA ALA A 200 -0.26 10.20 17.86
C ALA A 200 0.09 9.64 19.26
N ARG A 201 1.30 9.93 19.76
CA ARG A 201 1.71 9.55 21.12
C ARG A 201 0.82 10.16 22.20
N LYS A 202 0.55 11.47 22.12
CA LYS A 202 -0.32 12.18 23.08
C LYS A 202 -1.75 11.65 23.04
N LYS A 203 -2.26 11.33 21.85
CA LYS A 203 -3.59 10.72 21.69
C LYS A 203 -3.65 9.34 22.34
N ALA A 204 -2.67 8.47 22.08
CA ALA A 204 -2.60 7.15 22.70
C ALA A 204 -2.45 7.21 24.23
N GLU A 205 -1.64 8.14 24.75
CA GLU A 205 -1.51 8.34 26.21
C GLU A 205 -2.82 8.81 26.83
N ASN A 206 -3.52 9.74 26.20
CA ASN A 206 -4.81 10.22 26.67
C ASN A 206 -5.87 9.13 26.62
N GLU A 207 -5.95 8.33 25.55
CA GLU A 207 -6.85 7.20 25.42
C GLU A 207 -6.57 6.14 26.50
N ALA A 208 -5.30 5.81 26.77
CA ALA A 208 -4.92 4.89 27.84
C ALA A 208 -5.30 5.42 29.23
N LYS A 209 -5.10 6.72 29.50
CA LYS A 209 -5.53 7.35 30.76
C LYS A 209 -7.05 7.32 30.92
N GLN A 210 -7.80 7.56 29.85
CA GLN A 210 -9.27 7.48 29.88
C GLN A 210 -9.76 6.05 30.10
N ALA A 211 -9.14 5.06 29.43
CA ALA A 211 -9.46 3.65 29.63
C ALA A 211 -9.17 3.20 31.08
N ALA A 212 -8.01 3.56 31.64
CA ALA A 212 -7.68 3.24 33.03
C ALA A 212 -8.64 3.88 34.04
N LYS A 213 -9.08 5.12 33.79
CA LYS A 213 -10.11 5.78 34.61
C LYS A 213 -11.45 5.05 34.52
N ALA A 214 -11.90 4.72 33.31
CA ALA A 214 -13.14 3.99 33.09
C ALA A 214 -13.12 2.60 33.75
N GLU A 215 -12.01 1.86 33.65
CA GLU A 215 -11.84 0.58 34.33
C GLU A 215 -11.86 0.73 35.86
N ALA A 216 -11.19 1.75 36.40
CA ALA A 216 -11.19 2.01 37.84
C ALA A 216 -12.60 2.37 38.35
N GLU A 217 -13.37 3.16 37.59
CA GLU A 217 -14.77 3.48 37.91
C GLU A 217 -15.66 2.25 37.81
N GLN A 218 -15.51 1.42 36.77
CA GLN A 218 -16.24 0.15 36.63
C GLN A 218 -15.96 -0.80 37.80
N ARG A 219 -14.69 -0.97 38.19
CA ARG A 219 -14.31 -1.81 39.36
C ARG A 219 -14.91 -1.27 40.66
N LYS A 220 -14.94 0.04 40.86
CA LYS A 220 -15.59 0.67 42.02
C LYS A 220 -17.10 0.45 42.01
N ALA A 221 -17.75 0.62 40.86
CA ALA A 221 -19.19 0.40 40.70
C ALA A 221 -19.58 -1.07 40.91
N GLU A 222 -18.75 -2.02 40.45
CA GLU A 222 -18.96 -3.44 40.68
C GLU A 222 -18.77 -3.84 42.15
N ALA A 223 -17.76 -3.28 42.83
CA ALA A 223 -17.54 -3.49 44.26
C ALA A 223 -18.71 -2.95 45.10
N ALA A 224 -19.28 -1.80 44.74
CA ALA A 224 -20.43 -1.21 45.42
C ALA A 224 -21.73 -2.01 45.24
N LYS A 225 -21.88 -2.76 44.14
CA LYS A 225 -23.05 -3.64 43.89
C LYS A 225 -22.97 -4.98 44.62
N ARG A 226 -21.78 -5.36 45.10
CA ARG A 226 -21.54 -6.62 45.83
C ARG A 226 -21.68 -6.48 47.35
N GLN A 227 -21.92 -5.26 47.85
CA GLN A 227 -22.22 -4.95 49.26
C GLN A 227 -23.74 -4.83 49.43
#